data_AF-A0A2R6HWH3-F1
#
_entry.id   AF-A0A2R6HWH3-F1
#
_cell.length_a   1.000
_cell.length_b   1.000
_cell.length_c   1.000
_cell.angle_alpha   90.00
_cell.angle_beta   90.00
_cell.angle_gamma   90.00
#
_symmetry.space_group_name_H-M   'P 1'
#
loop_
_entity.id
_entity.type
_entity.pdbx_description
1 polymer ?
#
loop_
_entity_poly.entity_id
_entity_poly.type
_entity_poly.pdbx_seq_one_letter_code
_entity_poly.pdbx_strand_id
1 'polypeptide(L)'
;MEQSAERPRRRTGERAAHAPADSPESSLVLAVEFERSRAGFAALGERGEPVGEVAAGIAEGRHLPGRDRGDRRPPRRSAPASLLALAGGRLTAPAATDHVEGQR
;
A
#
# COMPACT_ATOMS: atom_id res chain seq x y z
N MET A 1 -4.55 -9.36 -44.36
CA MET A 1 -3.45 -9.65 -43.43
C MET A 1 -3.35 -8.48 -42.47
N GLU A 2 -4.05 -8.55 -41.35
CA GLU A 2 -3.74 -7.81 -40.12
C GLU A 2 -4.59 -8.45 -39.02
N GLN A 3 -4.03 -9.47 -38.37
CA GLN A 3 -4.59 -9.99 -37.13
C GLN A 3 -4.15 -9.03 -36.04
N SER A 4 -5.10 -8.20 -35.59
CA SER A 4 -4.96 -7.37 -34.42
C SER A 4 -4.76 -8.29 -33.22
N ALA A 5 -3.51 -8.38 -32.74
CA ALA A 5 -3.16 -9.21 -31.60
C ALA A 5 -3.77 -8.59 -30.34
N GLU A 6 -4.90 -9.13 -29.91
CA GLU A 6 -5.49 -8.81 -28.61
C GLU A 6 -4.50 -9.21 -27.52
N ARG A 7 -3.93 -8.20 -26.84
CA ARG A 7 -3.02 -8.41 -25.72
C ARG A 7 -3.75 -9.21 -24.63
N PRO A 8 -3.18 -10.32 -24.13
CA PRO A 8 -3.85 -11.12 -23.12
C PRO A 8 -4.07 -10.27 -21.87
N ARG A 9 -5.34 -10.07 -21.50
CA ARG A 9 -5.71 -9.41 -20.26
C ARG A 9 -5.17 -10.26 -19.11
N ARG A 10 -4.17 -9.75 -18.38
CA ARG A 10 -3.67 -10.42 -17.17
C ARG A 10 -4.85 -10.63 -16.23
N ARG A 11 -5.06 -11.88 -15.80
CA ARG A 11 -6.09 -12.25 -14.84
C ARG A 11 -5.77 -11.54 -13.53
N THR A 12 -6.57 -10.55 -13.14
CA THR A 12 -6.53 -10.00 -11.78
C THR A 12 -6.95 -11.13 -10.85
N GLY A 13 -5.97 -11.76 -10.21
CA GLY A 13 -6.22 -12.82 -9.25
C GLY A 13 -6.23 -12.22 -7.85
N GLU A 14 -7.31 -12.43 -7.11
CA GLU A 14 -7.29 -12.20 -5.67
C GLU A 14 -6.58 -13.37 -5.00
N ARG A 15 -5.67 -13.07 -4.07
CA ARG A 15 -5.03 -14.06 -3.20
C ARG A 15 -5.16 -13.59 -1.77
N ALA A 16 -5.68 -14.45 -0.91
CA ALA A 16 -5.75 -14.24 0.53
C ALA A 16 -4.97 -15.33 1.24
N ALA A 17 -4.25 -14.96 2.30
CA ALA A 17 -3.57 -15.88 3.19
C ALA A 17 -3.77 -15.40 4.63
N HIS A 18 -3.89 -16.35 5.55
CA HIS A 18 -3.96 -16.08 6.98
C HIS A 18 -2.80 -16.78 7.66
N ALA A 19 -2.14 -16.07 8.58
CA ALA A 19 -1.10 -16.62 9.43
C ALA A 19 -1.54 -16.44 10.89
N PRO A 20 -1.60 -17.52 11.69
CA PRO A 20 -1.87 -17.37 13.11
C PRO A 20 -0.71 -16.63 13.79
N ALA A 21 -1.03 -15.89 14.84
CA ALA A 21 -0.07 -15.21 15.68
C ALA A 21 -0.36 -15.53 17.15
N ASP A 22 0.68 -15.75 17.95
CA ASP A 22 0.58 -15.95 19.39
C ASP A 22 0.44 -14.60 20.13
N SER A 23 -0.49 -13.77 19.66
CA SER A 23 -0.79 -12.44 20.21
C SER A 23 -2.28 -12.13 20.07
N PRO A 24 -2.87 -11.35 20.98
CA PRO A 24 -4.29 -10.96 20.90
C PRO A 24 -4.55 -9.94 19.78
N GLU A 25 -3.51 -9.38 19.18
CA GLU A 25 -3.60 -8.39 18.11
C GLU A 25 -3.88 -9.02 16.76
N SER A 26 -4.48 -8.24 15.87
CA SER A 26 -4.71 -8.64 14.48
C SER A 26 -4.17 -7.58 13.51
N SER A 27 -3.76 -8.01 12.33
CA SER A 27 -3.32 -7.12 11.27
C SER A 27 -3.85 -7.58 9.92
N LEU A 28 -4.11 -6.63 9.05
CA LEU A 28 -4.53 -6.87 7.67
C LEU A 28 -3.54 -6.15 6.74
N VAL A 29 -3.02 -6.87 5.75
CA VAL A 29 -2.11 -6.33 4.74
C VAL A 29 -2.71 -6.57 3.35
N LEU A 30 -2.87 -5.49 2.60
CA LEU A 30 -3.28 -5.52 1.20
C LEU A 30 -2.09 -5.17 0.31
N ALA A 31 -1.81 -6.02 -0.67
CA ALA A 31 -0.83 -5.76 -1.71
C ALA A 31 -1.52 -5.67 -3.07
N VAL A 32 -1.26 -4.57 -3.78
CA VAL A 32 -1.75 -4.35 -5.14
C VAL A 32 -0.56 -4.42 -6.09
N GLU A 33 -0.56 -5.43 -6.95
CA GLU A 33 0.46 -5.61 -7.98
C GLU A 33 0.05 -4.86 -9.25
N PHE A 34 0.92 -3.97 -9.72
CA PHE A 34 0.83 -3.30 -11.01
C PHE A 34 1.90 -3.85 -11.95
N GLU A 35 1.84 -3.47 -13.23
CA GLU A 35 2.79 -3.95 -14.24
C GLU A 35 4.26 -3.68 -13.89
N ARG A 36 4.55 -2.57 -13.22
CA ARG A 36 5.91 -2.08 -12.94
C ARG A 36 6.17 -1.74 -11.47
N SER A 37 5.19 -1.98 -10.60
CA SER A 37 5.26 -1.58 -9.20
C SER A 37 4.30 -2.39 -8.34
N ARG A 38 4.51 -2.33 -7.02
CA ARG A 38 3.61 -2.91 -6.02
C ARG A 38 3.29 -1.84 -4.99
N ALA A 39 2.01 -1.64 -4.68
CA ALA A 39 1.58 -0.82 -3.55
C ALA A 39 1.18 -1.72 -2.38
N GLY A 40 1.50 -1.30 -1.17
CA GLY A 40 1.15 -2.00 0.07
C GLY A 40 0.37 -1.10 1.00
N PHE A 41 -0.68 -1.66 1.61
CA PHE A 41 -1.48 -1.02 2.64
C PHE A 41 -1.56 -1.98 3.82
N ALA A 42 -1.57 -1.43 5.03
CA ALA A 42 -1.71 -2.21 6.24
C ALA A 42 -2.62 -1.48 7.23
N ALA A 43 -3.41 -2.25 7.97
CA ALA A 43 -4.15 -1.77 9.12
C ALA A 43 -3.98 -2.74 10.28
N LEU A 44 -4.08 -2.19 11.48
CA LEU A 44 -4.05 -2.94 12.73
C LEU A 44 -5.48 -2.98 13.28
N GLY A 45 -5.89 -4.16 13.72
CA GLY A 45 -7.11 -4.30 14.49
C GLY A 45 -6.86 -3.85 15.93
N GLU A 46 -7.75 -3.01 16.44
CA GLU A 46 -7.72 -2.53 17.82
C GLU A 46 -8.87 -3.17 18.60
N ARG A 47 -8.70 -3.26 19.92
CA ARG A 47 -9.72 -3.87 20.79
C ARG A 47 -11.02 -3.07 20.71
N GLY A 48 -12.10 -3.74 20.35
CA GLY A 48 -13.44 -3.14 20.24
C GLY A 48 -13.76 -2.57 18.85
N GLU A 49 -12.79 -2.56 17.92
CA GLU A 49 -12.99 -2.12 16.55
C GLU A 49 -13.51 -3.28 15.67
N PRO A 50 -14.63 -3.10 14.95
CA PRO A 50 -15.13 -4.13 14.04
C PRO A 50 -14.18 -4.36 12.85
N VAL A 51 -13.90 -5.63 12.54
CA VAL A 51 -13.01 -6.00 11.42
C VAL A 51 -13.45 -5.41 10.07
N GLY A 52 -14.75 -5.26 9.84
CA GLY A 52 -15.30 -4.65 8.63
C GLY A 52 -14.90 -3.18 8.47
N GLU A 53 -14.82 -2.42 9.56
CA GLU A 53 -14.44 -1.00 9.56
C GLU A 53 -12.94 -0.84 9.31
N VAL A 54 -12.12 -1.72 9.91
CA VAL A 54 -10.67 -1.80 9.63
C VAL A 54 -10.41 -2.09 8.15
N ALA A 55 -11.13 -3.05 7.57
CA ALA A 55 -11.00 -3.42 6.16
C ALA A 55 -11.49 -2.30 5.22
N ALA A 56 -12.60 -1.65 5.54
CA ALA A 56 -13.12 -0.50 4.80
C ALA A 56 -12.11 0.65 4.78
N GLY A 57 -11.43 0.93 5.90
CA GLY A 57 -10.38 1.95 5.97
C GLY A 57 -9.22 1.70 5.00
N ILE A 58 -8.84 0.43 4.78
CA ILE A 58 -7.84 0.06 3.75
C ILE A 58 -8.40 0.28 2.35
N ALA A 59 -9.62 -0.19 2.08
CA ALA A 59 -10.23 -0.10 0.75
C ALA A 59 -10.48 1.36 0.31
N GLU A 60 -10.89 2.22 1.24
CA GLU A 60 -11.11 3.65 1.01
C GLU A 60 -9.81 4.45 0.93
N GLY A 61 -8.66 3.80 1.22
CA GLY A 61 -7.37 4.47 1.23
C GLY A 61 -7.26 5.53 2.32
N ARG A 62 -7.91 5.35 3.49
CA ARG A 62 -7.63 6.20 4.68
C ARG A 62 -6.16 6.15 5.08
N HIS A 63 -5.46 5.08 4.71
CA HIS A 63 -4.01 4.93 4.88
C HIS A 63 -3.19 5.52 3.72
N LEU A 64 -3.81 6.15 2.73
CA LEU A 64 -3.11 6.95 1.73
C LEU A 64 -2.64 8.25 2.38
N PRO A 65 -1.40 8.69 2.11
CA PRO A 65 -0.91 9.96 2.63
C PRO A 65 -1.80 11.11 2.12
N GLY A 66 -2.36 11.89 3.07
CA GLY A 66 -3.15 13.10 2.79
C GLY A 66 -4.60 13.12 3.30
N ARG A 67 -5.07 12.11 4.04
CA ARG A 67 -6.49 12.03 4.48
C ARG A 67 -6.74 11.71 5.95
N ASP A 68 -5.77 11.96 6.82
CA ASP A 68 -5.83 11.47 8.20
C ASP A 68 -6.77 12.30 9.10
N ARG A 69 -7.75 11.62 9.71
CA ARG A 69 -8.42 12.00 10.97
C ARG A 69 -8.32 10.77 11.87
N GLY A 70 -7.27 10.71 12.68
CA GLY A 70 -7.13 9.73 13.75
C GLY A 70 -5.82 8.99 13.72
N ASP A 71 -4.80 9.61 14.32
CA ASP A 71 -3.53 9.07 14.85
C ASP A 71 -3.12 7.62 14.49
N ARG A 72 -3.04 7.31 13.19
CA ARG A 72 -2.39 6.09 12.68
C ARG A 72 -1.25 6.52 11.77
N ARG A 73 -0.09 6.76 12.39
CA ARG A 73 1.17 7.12 11.70
C ARG A 73 1.30 6.36 10.37
N PRO A 74 1.39 7.05 9.22
CA PRO A 74 1.56 6.38 7.94
C PRO A 74 2.85 5.55 7.96
N PRO A 75 2.89 4.41 7.25
CA PRO A 75 4.08 3.58 7.19
C PRO A 75 5.26 4.41 6.65
N ARG A 76 6.16 4.80 7.56
CA ARG A 76 7.41 5.51 7.27
C ARG A 76 8.39 4.54 6.62
N ARG A 77 8.27 4.32 5.31
CA ARG A 77 9.35 3.68 4.53
C ARG A 77 10.13 4.75 3.78
N SER A 78 11.27 5.10 4.37
CA SER A 78 12.33 6.02 3.93
C SER A 78 13.13 5.58 2.71
N ALA A 79 12.80 4.45 2.09
CA ALA A 79 13.71 3.79 1.16
C ALA A 79 13.92 4.49 -0.21
N PRO A 80 12.91 5.14 -0.84
CA PRO A 80 13.08 5.51 -2.23
C PRO A 80 14.03 6.69 -2.46
N ALA A 81 14.02 7.74 -1.65
CA ALA A 81 14.78 8.96 -1.95
C ALA A 81 16.30 8.77 -1.88
N SER A 82 16.83 8.13 -0.83
CA SER A 82 18.28 7.88 -0.73
C SER A 82 18.78 6.91 -1.80
N LEU A 83 17.99 5.89 -2.16
CA LEU A 83 18.35 4.96 -3.23
C LEU A 83 18.28 5.63 -4.62
N LEU A 84 17.27 6.47 -4.86
CA LEU A 84 17.16 7.27 -6.09
C LEU A 84 18.31 8.29 -6.21
N ALA A 85 18.77 8.86 -5.10
CA ALA A 85 19.91 9.78 -5.12
C ALA A 85 21.21 9.10 -5.58
N LEU A 86 21.40 7.82 -5.20
CA LEU A 86 22.58 7.04 -5.59
C LEU A 86 22.47 6.44 -7.00
N ALA A 87 21.33 5.85 -7.33
CA ALA A 87 21.13 5.15 -8.60
C ALA A 87 20.69 6.06 -9.76
N GLY A 88 20.23 7.28 -9.43
CA GLY A 88 19.46 8.12 -10.33
C GLY A 88 18.04 7.58 -10.55
N GLY A 89 17.18 8.41 -11.16
CA GLY A 89 15.83 8.02 -11.56
C GLY A 89 14.73 8.94 -11.03
N ARG A 90 13.48 8.52 -11.24
CA ARG A 90 12.29 9.27 -10.82
C ARG A 90 11.20 8.30 -10.36
N LEU A 91 10.53 8.64 -9.26
CA LEU A 91 9.31 7.98 -8.80
C LEU A 91 8.17 8.99 -8.76
N THR A 92 6.95 8.52 -9.06
CA THR A 92 5.72 9.29 -8.91
C THR A 92 4.98 8.75 -7.70
N ALA A 93 4.61 9.63 -6.77
CA ALA A 93 3.80 9.31 -5.61
C ALA A 93 2.50 10.11 -5.66
N PRO A 94 1.38 9.60 -5.08
CA PRO A 94 0.11 10.33 -5.02
C PRO A 94 0.22 11.66 -4.27
N ALA A 95 1.02 11.69 -3.21
CA ALA A 95 1.35 12.89 -2.45
C ALA A 95 2.74 12.71 -1.82
N ALA A 96 3.49 13.81 -1.72
CA ALA A 96 4.69 13.83 -0.90
C ALA A 96 4.27 13.79 0.58
N THR A 97 4.94 12.97 1.37
CA THR A 97 4.77 12.96 2.82
C THR A 97 5.83 13.83 3.46
N ASP A 98 5.60 14.31 4.68
CA ASP A 98 6.62 15.03 5.48
C ASP A 98 7.93 14.24 5.57
N HIS A 99 7.82 12.91 5.57
CA HIS A 99 8.96 12.01 5.57
C HIS A 99 9.81 12.10 4.29
N VAL A 100 9.18 12.26 3.13
CA VAL A 100 9.88 12.46 1.84
C VAL A 100 10.43 13.88 1.74
N GLU A 101 9.65 14.87 2.17
CA GLU A 101 10.07 16.28 2.15
C GLU A 101 11.28 16.54 3.06
N GLY A 102 11.35 15.88 4.21
CA GLY A 102 12.51 15.94 5.12
C GLY A 102 13.78 15.24 4.61
N GLN A 103 13.76 14.65 3.41
CA GLN A 103 14.93 14.02 2.76
C GLN A 103 15.47 14.84 1.58
N ARG A 104 14.99 16.07 1.40
CA ARG A 104 15.57 17.03 0.43
C ARG A 104 16.91 17.57 0.88
#